data_AF-A0A7D9CVR1-F1
#
_entry.id   AF-A0A7D9CVR1-F1
#
_cell.length_a   1.000
_cell.length_b   1.000
_cell.length_c   1.000
_cell.angle_alpha   90.00
_cell.angle_beta   90.00
_cell.angle_gamma   90.00
#
_symmetry.space_group_name_H-M   'P 1'
#
loop_
_entity.id
_entity.type
_entity.pdbx_description
1 polymer ?
#
loop_
_entity_poly.entity_id
_entity_poly.type
_entity_poly.pdbx_seq_one_letter_code
_entity_poly.pdbx_strand_id
1 'polypeptide(L)'
;MSSGDITAPPVTDRPLLPQGLSTSLSVRLKNTANALFPTSSTARGSKRSTTRINYAEDFDYDFEDDEEDEDYDGDRGNMYGKYYNSQEVNLSKYQGKQAPTEDPKAVFTEFQMLSNMAMPEENVALRIKMDVNGAPMRDLLIWNLNETLVTPEMFASTMCEELDMPKSAENQLVSQIEEQLKSCREILGTPIPILQQQKEFHVILDLSINLGEQFYSDRIEWDMLNKTVTPEMFAESVVKDICLPREFINAIAFSIYDELLKVRKDLIENPQQIPQYTESLPLYNYTYQPPTVEGFAMAELQGLRHDRRKYGEEFCPKLENLTEWEIERRETEKDRNMRRRKRETLRKVVSGTALNRDHGPKRRYDELEGTWKNV
;
A
#
# COMPACT_ATOMS: atom_id res chain seq x y z
N MET A 1 -35.78 3.75 48.60
CA MET A 1 -35.93 4.94 47.72
C MET A 1 -34.52 5.39 47.38
N SER A 2 -33.86 4.75 46.41
CA SER A 2 -33.93 5.05 44.97
C SER A 2 -33.63 6.51 44.67
N SER A 3 -32.37 6.74 44.33
CA SER A 3 -31.94 7.74 43.34
C SER A 3 -30.73 7.12 42.64
N GLY A 4 -31.02 6.25 41.68
CA GLY A 4 -30.03 5.84 40.69
C GLY A 4 -29.71 6.97 39.70
N ASP A 5 -28.72 6.66 38.86
CA ASP A 5 -28.44 7.24 37.55
C ASP A 5 -27.57 8.52 37.52
N ILE A 6 -26.46 8.62 36.76
CA ILE A 6 -25.89 7.75 35.71
C ILE A 6 -24.37 7.91 35.77
N THR A 7 -23.62 6.90 36.23
CA THR A 7 -22.18 6.85 35.93
C THR A 7 -22.06 6.48 34.45
N ALA A 8 -21.69 7.45 33.62
CA ALA A 8 -21.25 7.15 32.27
C ALA A 8 -20.19 6.03 32.34
N PRO A 9 -20.27 4.99 31.49
CA PRO A 9 -19.27 3.94 31.49
C PRO A 9 -17.89 4.58 31.30
N PRO A 10 -16.84 4.07 31.98
CA PRO A 10 -15.50 4.60 31.81
C PRO A 10 -15.17 4.55 30.31
N VAL A 11 -14.83 5.71 29.76
CA VAL A 11 -14.21 5.81 28.43
C VAL A 11 -13.07 4.79 28.45
N THR A 12 -13.17 3.79 27.59
CA THR A 12 -12.26 2.66 27.59
C THR A 12 -10.83 3.17 27.46
N ASP A 13 -9.98 2.94 28.46
CA ASP A 13 -8.51 3.11 28.43
C ASP A 13 -7.81 2.19 27.42
N ARG A 14 -8.55 1.66 26.43
CA ARG A 14 -8.02 0.88 25.32
C ARG A 14 -7.91 1.81 24.11
N PRO A 15 -6.72 2.00 23.52
CA PRO A 15 -6.64 2.64 22.23
C PRO A 15 -7.46 1.81 21.24
N LEU A 16 -8.53 2.41 20.71
CA LEU A 16 -9.28 1.87 19.59
C LEU A 16 -8.39 1.97 18.35
N LEU A 17 -7.52 0.98 18.13
CA LEU A 17 -6.76 0.89 16.89
C LEU A 17 -7.67 0.34 15.80
N PRO A 18 -7.91 1.14 14.75
CA PRO A 18 -7.26 0.81 13.49
C PRO A 18 -6.52 2.02 12.91
N GLN A 19 -5.38 1.75 12.30
CA GLN A 19 -4.46 2.76 11.76
C GLN A 19 -4.98 3.59 10.58
N GLY A 20 -6.19 3.30 10.10
CA GLY A 20 -7.01 4.26 9.39
C GLY A 20 -8.18 4.65 10.28
N LEU A 21 -8.13 5.84 10.91
CA LEU A 21 -9.17 6.31 11.83
C LEU A 21 -10.56 6.49 11.17
N SER A 22 -10.66 6.38 9.84
CA SER A 22 -11.90 6.74 9.17
C SER A 22 -12.23 6.06 7.84
N THR A 23 -11.48 5.04 7.44
CA THR A 23 -12.05 4.12 6.46
C THR A 23 -13.06 3.28 7.22
N SER A 24 -14.35 3.55 7.02
CA SER A 24 -15.39 2.85 7.77
C SER A 24 -15.52 1.42 7.24
N LEU A 25 -15.23 0.43 8.08
CA LEU A 25 -15.44 -1.00 7.79
C LEU A 25 -16.85 -1.25 7.24
N SER A 26 -17.83 -0.52 7.78
CA SER A 26 -19.23 -0.55 7.36
C SER A 26 -19.46 -0.06 5.92
N VAL A 27 -18.64 0.84 5.40
CA VAL A 27 -18.68 1.28 3.98
C VAL A 27 -17.85 0.35 3.11
N ARG A 28 -16.70 -0.15 3.61
CA ARG A 28 -15.89 -1.19 2.93
C ARG A 28 -16.71 -2.42 2.57
N LEU A 29 -17.50 -2.91 3.52
CA LEU A 29 -18.36 -4.08 3.34
C LEU A 29 -19.58 -3.81 2.45
N LYS A 30 -20.03 -2.56 2.31
CA LYS A 30 -21.18 -2.22 1.45
C LYS A 30 -20.83 -2.15 -0.04
N ASN A 31 -19.61 -1.73 -0.36
CA ASN A 31 -19.20 -1.46 -1.73
C ASN A 31 -18.52 -2.66 -2.42
N THR A 32 -18.23 -3.73 -1.67
CA THR A 32 -17.63 -4.95 -2.20
C THR A 32 -18.67 -6.07 -2.30
N ALA A 33 -18.61 -6.86 -3.36
CA ALA A 33 -19.40 -8.09 -3.45
C ALA A 33 -18.80 -9.09 -2.45
N ASN A 34 -19.42 -9.23 -1.29
CA ASN A 34 -18.98 -10.14 -0.24
C ASN A 34 -20.15 -11.00 0.26
N ALA A 35 -19.83 -12.11 0.92
CA ALA A 35 -20.83 -13.06 1.40
C ALA A 35 -21.72 -12.52 2.53
N LEU A 36 -21.28 -11.45 3.21
CA LEU A 36 -21.98 -10.84 4.35
C LEU A 36 -23.09 -9.88 3.90
N PHE A 37 -22.86 -9.14 2.83
CA PHE A 37 -23.82 -8.28 2.18
C PHE A 37 -24.00 -8.76 0.75
N PRO A 38 -24.90 -9.74 0.51
CA PRO A 38 -25.25 -10.10 -0.86
C PRO A 38 -25.73 -8.81 -1.52
N THR A 39 -24.97 -8.31 -2.49
CA THR A 39 -25.43 -7.24 -3.35
C THR A 39 -26.62 -7.82 -4.08
N SER A 40 -27.81 -7.57 -3.55
CA SER A 40 -29.03 -7.90 -4.24
C SER A 40 -29.01 -7.04 -5.49
N SER A 41 -28.45 -7.59 -6.57
CA SER A 41 -28.67 -7.05 -7.90
C SER A 41 -30.18 -6.89 -7.99
N THR A 42 -30.65 -5.65 -8.09
CA THR A 42 -32.06 -5.39 -8.32
C THR A 42 -32.37 -6.10 -9.63
N ALA A 43 -33.13 -7.19 -9.49
CA ALA A 43 -33.43 -8.08 -10.58
C ALA A 43 -33.98 -7.27 -11.76
N ARG A 44 -33.18 -7.15 -12.82
CA ARG A 44 -33.72 -6.78 -14.12
C ARG A 44 -34.71 -7.86 -14.49
N GLY A 45 -35.94 -7.41 -14.75
CA GLY A 45 -37.07 -8.29 -14.98
C GLY A 45 -36.88 -9.25 -16.16
N SER A 46 -37.56 -10.38 -15.99
CA SER A 46 -38.11 -11.31 -16.99
C SER A 46 -37.21 -12.41 -17.58
N LYS A 47 -37.26 -13.55 -16.89
CA LYS A 47 -37.54 -14.93 -17.39
C LYS A 47 -36.99 -15.34 -18.77
N ARG A 48 -36.02 -16.26 -18.77
CA ARG A 48 -36.23 -17.69 -19.11
C ARG A 48 -34.93 -18.50 -18.95
N SER A 49 -35.10 -19.65 -18.30
CA SER A 49 -34.38 -20.92 -18.54
C SER A 49 -32.85 -20.89 -18.55
N THR A 50 -32.25 -21.26 -17.42
CA THR A 50 -31.08 -22.16 -17.40
C THR A 50 -30.98 -22.76 -16.01
N THR A 51 -31.26 -24.05 -15.94
CA THR A 51 -31.11 -24.91 -14.77
C THR A 51 -29.65 -24.88 -14.32
N ARG A 52 -29.36 -24.21 -13.20
CA ARG A 52 -28.13 -24.45 -12.46
C ARG A 52 -28.41 -25.55 -11.44
N ILE A 53 -27.68 -26.66 -11.62
CA ILE A 53 -27.69 -27.82 -10.74
C ILE A 53 -27.11 -27.38 -9.39
N ASN A 54 -27.88 -27.60 -8.32
CA ASN A 54 -27.45 -27.40 -6.94
C ASN A 54 -27.03 -28.78 -6.40
N TYR A 55 -25.76 -28.94 -6.03
CA TYR A 55 -25.24 -30.15 -5.38
C TYR A 55 -25.15 -29.89 -3.89
N ALA A 56 -26.25 -30.06 -3.19
CA ALA A 56 -26.25 -30.25 -1.75
C ALA A 56 -27.51 -31.05 -1.43
N GLU A 57 -27.32 -32.11 -0.65
CA GLU A 57 -28.34 -33.02 -0.09
C GLU A 57 -28.77 -34.17 -1.01
N ASP A 58 -28.15 -35.34 -0.77
CA ASP A 58 -28.84 -36.63 -0.63
C ASP A 58 -27.80 -37.73 -0.32
N PHE A 59 -27.60 -37.99 0.97
CA PHE A 59 -27.04 -39.25 1.47
C PHE A 59 -28.04 -39.82 2.47
N ASP A 60 -29.11 -40.42 1.94
CA ASP A 60 -29.92 -41.38 2.68
C ASP A 60 -29.13 -42.69 2.76
N TYR A 61 -28.68 -43.04 3.97
CA TYR A 61 -28.16 -44.36 4.28
C TYR A 61 -29.36 -45.26 4.61
N ASP A 62 -29.77 -46.09 3.65
CA ASP A 62 -30.58 -47.28 3.93
C ASP A 62 -29.69 -48.30 4.64
N PHE A 63 -29.97 -48.50 5.92
CA PHE A 63 -29.37 -49.53 6.76
C PHE A 63 -30.26 -50.78 6.62
N GLU A 64 -29.93 -51.65 5.67
CA GLU A 64 -30.49 -53.01 5.64
C GLU A 64 -29.59 -53.94 6.46
N ASP A 65 -30.26 -54.56 7.42
CA ASP A 65 -29.82 -55.44 8.48
C ASP A 65 -29.86 -56.88 7.94
N ASP A 66 -28.71 -57.50 7.72
CA ASP A 66 -28.61 -58.93 7.43
C ASP A 66 -27.68 -59.58 8.46
N GLU A 67 -28.30 -60.10 9.53
CA GLU A 67 -27.76 -61.19 10.33
C GLU A 67 -27.83 -62.49 9.53
N GLU A 68 -26.70 -63.19 9.37
CA GLU A 68 -26.65 -64.66 9.46
C GLU A 68 -25.20 -65.15 9.59
N ASP A 69 -24.90 -65.66 10.79
CA ASP A 69 -23.76 -66.54 11.08
C ASP A 69 -24.01 -67.92 10.44
N GLU A 70 -22.99 -68.54 9.82
CA GLU A 70 -22.65 -69.97 10.04
C GLU A 70 -21.39 -70.43 9.27
N ASP A 71 -20.45 -70.94 10.07
CA ASP A 71 -19.58 -72.12 9.90
C ASP A 71 -18.23 -72.15 9.13
N TYR A 72 -17.32 -72.81 9.86
CA TYR A 72 -15.92 -73.20 9.68
C TYR A 72 -15.54 -73.79 8.31
N ASP A 73 -14.35 -73.48 7.79
CA ASP A 73 -13.13 -74.28 8.02
C ASP A 73 -11.91 -73.70 7.29
N GLY A 74 -10.72 -73.88 7.88
CA GLY A 74 -9.49 -73.21 7.46
C GLY A 74 -8.82 -73.77 6.20
N ASP A 75 -8.17 -72.89 5.44
CA ASP A 75 -6.89 -73.23 4.80
C ASP A 75 -6.03 -71.98 4.56
N ARG A 76 -4.75 -72.10 4.91
CA ARG A 76 -3.73 -71.07 4.72
C ARG A 76 -3.31 -71.04 3.26
N GLY A 77 -3.96 -70.21 2.46
CA GLY A 77 -3.57 -69.91 1.08
C GLY A 77 -3.14 -68.46 0.91
N ASN A 78 -1.84 -68.23 0.75
CA ASN A 78 -1.22 -66.94 0.46
C ASN A 78 -1.77 -66.34 -0.86
N MET A 79 -2.76 -65.46 -0.79
CA MET A 79 -3.38 -64.78 -1.94
C MET A 79 -3.21 -63.26 -1.87
N TYR A 80 -1.99 -62.78 -1.58
CA TYR A 80 -1.59 -61.41 -1.89
C TYR A 80 -1.20 -61.32 -3.37
N GLY A 81 -2.22 -61.35 -4.22
CA GLY A 81 -2.07 -61.36 -5.67
C GLY A 81 -2.98 -60.34 -6.35
N LYS A 82 -2.42 -59.15 -6.58
CA LYS A 82 -2.71 -58.27 -7.73
C LYS A 82 -4.11 -57.64 -7.83
N TYR A 83 -4.32 -56.53 -7.11
CA TYR A 83 -5.10 -55.39 -7.63
C TYR A 83 -4.53 -54.06 -7.11
N TYR A 84 -3.25 -53.80 -7.40
CA TYR A 84 -2.78 -52.42 -7.50
C TYR A 84 -2.74 -52.09 -8.98
N ASN A 85 -3.74 -51.34 -9.45
CA ASN A 85 -3.67 -50.69 -10.75
C ASN A 85 -2.64 -49.58 -10.61
N SER A 86 -1.36 -49.93 -10.76
CA SER A 86 -0.26 -48.97 -10.84
C SER A 86 -0.38 -48.28 -12.18
N GLN A 87 -1.25 -47.28 -12.23
CA GLN A 87 -1.23 -46.29 -13.30
C GLN A 87 0.12 -45.58 -13.17
N GLU A 88 1.12 -46.03 -13.94
CA GLU A 88 2.42 -45.36 -14.00
C GLU A 88 2.18 -43.93 -14.45
N VAL A 89 2.20 -43.01 -13.49
CA VAL A 89 2.16 -41.58 -13.76
C VAL A 89 3.43 -41.29 -14.55
N ASN A 90 3.26 -40.92 -15.82
CA ASN A 90 4.39 -40.66 -16.70
C ASN A 90 5.07 -39.34 -16.27
N LEU A 91 6.01 -39.45 -15.34
CA LEU A 91 6.79 -38.36 -14.77
C LEU A 91 7.83 -37.79 -15.75
N SER A 92 7.95 -38.32 -16.98
CA SER A 92 8.89 -37.80 -17.98
C SER A 92 8.62 -36.33 -18.36
N LYS A 93 7.38 -35.85 -18.16
CA LYS A 93 6.99 -34.45 -18.35
C LYS A 93 7.20 -33.58 -17.10
N TYR A 94 7.45 -34.20 -15.94
CA TYR A 94 7.81 -33.52 -14.70
C TYR A 94 9.32 -33.54 -14.54
N GLN A 95 10.04 -32.90 -15.47
CA GLN A 95 11.39 -32.44 -15.15
C GLN A 95 11.25 -31.32 -14.11
N GLY A 96 11.24 -31.71 -12.84
CA GLY A 96 11.44 -30.75 -11.76
C GLY A 96 12.72 -29.97 -12.03
N LYS A 97 12.71 -28.67 -11.76
CA LYS A 97 13.96 -27.89 -11.75
C LYS A 97 14.93 -28.61 -10.81
N GLN A 98 16.13 -28.93 -11.30
CA GLN A 98 17.16 -29.54 -10.45
C GLN A 98 17.38 -28.67 -9.23
N ALA A 99 17.54 -29.29 -8.05
CA ALA A 99 17.89 -28.56 -6.85
C ALA A 99 19.18 -27.76 -7.13
N PRO A 100 19.28 -26.49 -6.70
CA PRO A 100 20.49 -25.71 -6.85
C PRO A 100 21.68 -26.49 -6.29
N THR A 101 22.68 -26.74 -7.14
CA THR A 101 23.92 -27.44 -6.77
C THR A 101 24.97 -26.49 -6.20
N GLU A 102 24.76 -25.18 -6.35
CA GLU A 102 25.62 -24.15 -5.80
C GLU A 102 25.15 -23.78 -4.39
N ASP A 103 26.12 -23.61 -3.48
CA ASP A 103 25.84 -23.09 -2.15
C ASP A 103 25.17 -21.70 -2.25
N PRO A 104 24.23 -21.38 -1.35
CA PRO A 104 23.57 -20.09 -1.35
C PRO A 104 24.61 -18.96 -1.25
N LYS A 105 24.49 -17.97 -2.12
CA LYS A 105 25.47 -16.88 -2.27
C LYS A 105 25.66 -16.03 -1.02
N ALA A 106 24.68 -16.04 -0.11
CA ALA A 106 24.69 -15.28 1.12
C ALA A 106 24.45 -16.21 2.33
N VAL A 107 25.52 -16.69 2.94
CA VAL A 107 25.49 -17.37 4.25
C VAL A 107 26.04 -16.41 5.29
N PHE A 108 25.18 -15.97 6.20
CA PHE A 108 25.55 -15.07 7.29
C PHE A 108 25.77 -15.86 8.58
N THR A 109 26.76 -15.43 9.35
CA THR A 109 26.98 -15.99 10.69
C THR A 109 25.86 -15.58 11.64
N GLU A 110 25.59 -16.38 12.67
CA GLU A 110 24.61 -16.07 13.71
C GLU A 110 24.88 -14.68 14.34
N PHE A 111 26.15 -14.35 14.57
CA PHE A 111 26.55 -13.04 15.08
C PHE A 111 26.14 -11.89 14.15
N GLN A 112 26.36 -12.04 12.84
CA GLN A 112 25.95 -11.03 11.86
C GLN A 112 24.42 -10.86 11.83
N MET A 113 23.68 -11.97 11.87
CA MET A 113 22.21 -11.94 11.90
C MET A 113 21.67 -11.24 13.16
N LEU A 114 22.20 -11.60 14.34
CA LEU A 114 21.84 -10.96 15.61
C LEU A 114 22.22 -9.48 15.62
N SER A 115 23.37 -9.12 15.06
CA SER A 115 23.79 -7.71 14.95
C SER A 115 22.87 -6.90 14.03
N ASN A 116 22.41 -7.47 12.91
CA ASN A 116 21.47 -6.81 12.01
C ASN A 116 20.09 -6.65 12.69
N MET A 117 19.59 -7.70 13.36
CA MET A 117 18.32 -7.68 14.07
C MET A 117 18.27 -6.67 15.23
N ALA A 118 19.42 -6.36 15.84
CA ALA A 118 19.52 -5.37 16.91
C ALA A 118 19.34 -3.91 16.42
N MET A 119 19.46 -3.68 15.10
CA MET A 119 19.27 -2.35 14.52
C MET A 119 17.78 -2.01 14.43
N PRO A 120 17.38 -0.73 14.64
CA PRO A 120 16.00 -0.32 14.44
C PRO A 120 15.59 -0.46 12.97
N GLU A 121 14.41 -1.00 12.73
CA GLU A 121 13.84 -1.10 11.38
C GLU A 121 13.37 0.26 10.89
N GLU A 122 13.91 0.72 9.75
CA GLU A 122 13.56 2.00 9.14
C GLU A 122 13.31 1.81 7.64
N ASN A 123 12.08 1.40 7.31
CA ASN A 123 11.69 1.04 5.95
C ASN A 123 11.41 2.27 5.08
N VAL A 124 11.93 2.23 3.84
CA VAL A 124 11.72 3.26 2.82
C VAL A 124 11.29 2.66 1.49
N ALA A 125 10.48 3.43 0.76
CA ALA A 125 9.98 3.06 -0.56
C ALA A 125 10.97 3.47 -1.66
N LEU A 126 11.47 2.51 -2.44
CA LEU A 126 12.37 2.70 -3.58
C LEU A 126 11.67 2.33 -4.90
N ARG A 127 11.71 3.21 -5.89
CA ARG A 127 11.14 2.96 -7.23
C ARG A 127 12.24 2.60 -8.20
N ILE A 128 12.14 1.45 -8.83
CA ILE A 128 13.06 1.03 -9.90
C ILE A 128 12.43 1.36 -11.24
N LYS A 129 13.17 2.05 -12.10
CA LYS A 129 12.78 2.33 -13.48
C LYS A 129 13.99 2.25 -14.38
N MET A 130 14.04 1.24 -15.22
CA MET A 130 15.16 1.03 -16.14
C MET A 130 14.69 0.45 -17.46
N ASP A 131 15.53 0.52 -18.48
CA ASP A 131 15.31 -0.11 -19.77
C ASP A 131 16.22 -1.33 -19.87
N VAL A 132 15.62 -2.51 -19.98
CA VAL A 132 16.34 -3.78 -20.10
C VAL A 132 16.01 -4.35 -21.47
N ASN A 133 17.02 -4.42 -22.34
CA ASN A 133 16.91 -4.96 -23.70
C ASN A 133 15.83 -4.29 -24.57
N GLY A 134 15.55 -3.00 -24.36
CA GLY A 134 14.53 -2.25 -25.11
C GLY A 134 13.12 -2.34 -24.51
N ALA A 135 12.97 -2.97 -23.33
CA ALA A 135 11.72 -3.05 -22.60
C ALA A 135 11.82 -2.27 -21.28
N PRO A 136 10.82 -1.42 -20.95
CA PRO A 136 10.81 -0.71 -19.68
C PRO A 136 10.48 -1.68 -18.54
N MET A 137 11.41 -1.80 -17.60
CA MET A 137 11.22 -2.50 -16.34
C MET A 137 10.88 -1.51 -15.24
N ARG A 138 9.83 -1.83 -14.48
CA ARG A 138 9.39 -1.03 -13.33
C ARG A 138 9.15 -1.94 -12.14
N ASP A 139 9.69 -1.57 -11.00
CA ASP A 139 9.51 -2.32 -9.76
C ASP A 139 9.40 -1.39 -8.55
N LEU A 140 8.84 -1.91 -7.46
CA LEU A 140 8.59 -1.21 -6.21
C LEU A 140 9.21 -2.03 -5.06
N LEU A 141 10.20 -1.45 -4.39
CA LEU A 141 10.91 -2.10 -3.29
C LEU A 141 10.65 -1.36 -1.99
N ILE A 142 10.55 -2.11 -0.90
CA ILE A 142 10.61 -1.57 0.46
C ILE A 142 11.95 -2.02 1.03
N TRP A 143 12.77 -1.08 1.48
CA TRP A 143 14.13 -1.34 1.93
C TRP A 143 14.34 -0.79 3.33
N ASN A 144 14.90 -1.59 4.24
CA ASN A 144 15.32 -1.13 5.56
C ASN A 144 16.63 -0.35 5.45
N LEU A 145 16.63 0.95 5.77
CA LEU A 145 17.82 1.82 5.70
C LEU A 145 19.00 1.33 6.55
N ASN A 146 18.69 0.58 7.61
CA ASN A 146 19.64 0.02 8.56
C ASN A 146 20.01 -1.44 8.24
N GLU A 147 19.62 -1.96 7.07
CA GLU A 147 20.04 -3.28 6.59
C GLU A 147 21.56 -3.34 6.37
N THR A 148 22.21 -4.35 6.94
CA THR A 148 23.68 -4.51 6.93
C THR A 148 24.16 -5.78 6.23
N LEU A 149 23.29 -6.77 6.02
CA LEU A 149 23.63 -8.07 5.46
C LEU A 149 23.44 -8.10 3.95
N VAL A 150 22.26 -7.68 3.49
CA VAL A 150 21.93 -7.65 2.07
C VAL A 150 22.31 -6.28 1.50
N THR A 151 23.38 -6.23 0.71
CA THR A 151 23.79 -4.98 0.05
C THR A 151 23.02 -4.76 -1.26
N PRO A 152 22.90 -3.51 -1.76
CA PRO A 152 22.33 -3.24 -3.08
C PRO A 152 22.97 -4.06 -4.20
N GLU A 153 24.27 -4.33 -4.14
CA GLU A 153 24.99 -5.17 -5.09
C GLU A 153 24.54 -6.63 -5.01
N MET A 154 24.42 -7.19 -3.80
CA MET A 154 23.92 -8.57 -3.63
C MET A 154 22.48 -8.70 -4.14
N PHE A 155 21.63 -7.73 -3.83
CA PHE A 155 20.26 -7.67 -4.32
C PHE A 155 20.22 -7.58 -5.85
N ALA A 156 20.98 -6.66 -6.44
CA ALA A 156 21.01 -6.45 -7.88
C ALA A 156 21.55 -7.67 -8.64
N SER A 157 22.61 -8.29 -8.13
CA SER A 157 23.18 -9.53 -8.68
C SER A 157 22.14 -10.65 -8.70
N THR A 158 21.46 -10.87 -7.56
CA THR A 158 20.41 -11.90 -7.43
C THR A 158 19.24 -11.60 -8.36
N MET A 159 18.75 -10.37 -8.39
CA MET A 159 17.64 -9.96 -9.25
C MET A 159 17.97 -10.11 -10.74
N CYS A 160 19.19 -9.74 -11.15
CA CYS A 160 19.63 -9.88 -12.53
C CYS A 160 19.75 -11.35 -12.94
N GLU A 161 20.17 -12.23 -12.05
CA GLU A 161 20.23 -13.66 -12.33
C GLU A 161 18.85 -14.32 -12.37
N GLU A 162 17.96 -14.00 -11.44
CA GLU A 162 16.61 -14.57 -11.40
C GLU A 162 15.74 -14.16 -12.61
N LEU A 163 16.00 -12.98 -13.17
CA LEU A 163 15.27 -12.42 -14.31
C LEU A 163 16.05 -12.52 -15.62
N ASP A 164 17.18 -13.24 -15.67
CA ASP A 164 18.03 -13.40 -16.86
C ASP A 164 18.43 -12.06 -17.52
N MET A 165 18.72 -11.04 -16.71
CA MET A 165 19.08 -9.70 -17.15
C MET A 165 20.58 -9.56 -17.48
N PRO A 166 20.96 -8.67 -18.40
CA PRO A 166 22.37 -8.43 -18.71
C PRO A 166 23.10 -7.81 -17.52
N LYS A 167 24.39 -8.11 -17.33
CA LYS A 167 25.23 -7.52 -16.26
C LYS A 167 25.29 -5.98 -16.28
N SER A 168 24.99 -5.34 -17.42
CA SER A 168 24.85 -3.88 -17.49
C SER A 168 23.67 -3.35 -16.68
N ALA A 169 22.61 -4.16 -16.51
CA ALA A 169 21.45 -3.84 -15.69
C ALA A 169 21.81 -3.79 -14.20
N GLU A 170 22.70 -4.69 -13.75
CA GLU A 170 23.13 -4.77 -12.34
C GLU A 170 23.71 -3.43 -11.85
N ASN A 171 24.69 -2.88 -12.57
CA ASN A 171 25.31 -1.59 -12.21
C ASN A 171 24.30 -0.43 -12.20
N GLN A 172 23.34 -0.44 -13.14
CA GLN A 172 22.29 0.58 -13.18
C GLN A 172 21.35 0.45 -11.98
N LEU A 173 20.98 -0.78 -11.61
CA LEU A 173 20.10 -1.07 -10.48
C LEU A 173 20.75 -0.67 -9.15
N VAL A 174 22.02 -1.04 -8.94
CA VAL A 174 22.81 -0.62 -7.77
C VAL A 174 22.83 0.90 -7.67
N SER A 175 23.21 1.60 -8.75
CA SER A 175 23.29 3.06 -8.75
C SER A 175 21.93 3.71 -8.40
N GLN A 176 20.83 3.20 -8.97
CA GLN A 176 19.48 3.71 -8.68
C GLN A 176 19.04 3.48 -7.22
N ILE A 177 19.38 2.32 -6.65
CA ILE A 177 19.05 2.00 -5.25
C ILE A 177 19.88 2.89 -4.32
N GLU A 178 21.19 2.98 -4.51
CA GLU A 178 22.08 3.77 -3.65
C GLU A 178 21.76 5.26 -3.67
N GLU A 179 21.46 5.85 -4.84
CA GLU A 179 21.05 7.24 -4.95
C GLU A 179 19.77 7.53 -4.17
N GLN A 180 18.77 6.65 -4.28
CA GLN A 180 17.52 6.78 -3.54
C GLN A 180 17.72 6.60 -2.03
N LEU A 181 18.52 5.59 -1.62
CA LEU A 181 18.86 5.37 -0.20
C LEU A 181 19.58 6.58 0.40
N LYS A 182 20.53 7.16 -0.34
CA LYS A 182 21.23 8.38 0.10
C LYS A 182 20.26 9.54 0.29
N SER A 183 19.34 9.76 -0.66
CA SER A 183 18.32 10.80 -0.54
C SER A 183 17.37 10.55 0.64
N CYS A 184 16.97 9.30 0.88
CA CYS A 184 16.11 8.94 2.01
C CYS A 184 16.81 9.20 3.35
N ARG A 185 18.09 8.82 3.47
CA ARG A 185 18.90 9.07 4.68
C ARG A 185 19.02 10.56 5.00
N GLU A 186 19.19 11.40 3.98
CA GLU A 186 19.22 12.86 4.16
C GLU A 186 17.88 13.41 4.68
N ILE A 187 16.76 12.98 4.10
CA ILE A 187 15.42 13.42 4.49
C ILE A 187 15.07 12.93 5.91
N LEU A 188 15.35 11.67 6.22
CA LEU A 188 15.04 11.08 7.53
C LEU A 188 15.96 11.60 8.63
N GLY A 189 17.24 11.81 8.32
CA GLY A 189 18.22 12.39 9.25
C GLY A 189 18.01 13.88 9.56
N THR A 190 17.26 14.61 8.72
CA THR A 190 16.96 16.02 8.97
C THR A 190 15.87 16.17 10.05
N PRO A 191 16.15 16.84 11.18
CA PRO A 191 15.17 16.99 12.25
C PRO A 191 14.07 17.98 11.85
N ILE A 192 12.82 17.67 12.21
CA ILE A 192 11.66 18.54 12.03
C ILE A 192 11.19 18.97 13.43
N PRO A 193 11.52 20.19 13.89
CA PRO A 193 11.31 20.60 15.28
C PRO A 193 9.87 20.46 15.78
N ILE A 194 8.88 20.72 14.92
CA ILE A 194 7.47 20.61 15.34
C ILE A 194 7.09 19.17 15.69
N LEU A 195 7.61 18.18 14.96
CA LEU A 195 7.30 16.76 15.21
C LEU A 195 7.87 16.27 16.54
N GLN A 196 8.90 16.92 17.09
CA GLN A 196 9.52 16.52 18.36
C GLN A 196 8.70 16.94 19.58
N GLN A 197 7.83 17.95 19.44
CA GLN A 197 7.03 18.50 20.54
C GLN A 197 5.61 17.92 20.57
N GLN A 198 5.21 17.25 19.49
CA GLN A 198 3.86 16.70 19.34
C GLN A 198 3.82 15.25 19.79
N LYS A 199 2.69 14.85 20.39
CA LYS A 199 2.42 13.45 20.73
C LYS A 199 1.96 12.65 19.51
N GLU A 200 1.26 13.31 18.59
CA GLU A 200 0.70 12.75 17.37
C GLU A 200 0.81 13.77 16.24
N PHE A 201 0.95 13.31 15.00
CA PHE A 201 0.94 14.18 13.82
C PHE A 201 0.25 13.47 12.67
N HIS A 202 -1.04 13.76 12.51
CA HIS A 202 -1.91 13.12 11.54
C HIS A 202 -1.85 13.83 10.19
N VAL A 203 -1.83 13.03 9.13
CA VAL A 203 -1.80 13.50 7.75
C VAL A 203 -2.78 12.71 6.89
N ILE A 204 -3.36 13.36 5.89
CA ILE A 204 -4.21 12.67 4.91
C ILE A 204 -3.34 12.18 3.76
N LEU A 205 -3.43 10.88 3.47
CA LEU A 205 -2.72 10.23 2.37
C LEU A 205 -3.73 9.81 1.30
N ASP A 206 -3.45 10.19 0.06
CA ASP A 206 -4.22 9.77 -1.13
C ASP A 206 -3.48 8.62 -1.82
N LEU A 207 -4.00 7.40 -1.69
CA LEU A 207 -3.43 6.20 -2.28
C LEU A 207 -3.98 5.98 -3.69
N SER A 208 -3.10 5.66 -4.63
CA SER A 208 -3.46 5.44 -6.05
C SER A 208 -2.53 4.41 -6.69
N ILE A 209 -2.96 3.16 -6.64
CA ILE A 209 -2.16 1.98 -6.93
C ILE A 209 -2.75 1.25 -8.13
N ASN A 210 -1.90 0.90 -9.08
CA ASN A 210 -2.28 0.14 -10.26
C ASN A 210 -1.45 -1.14 -10.32
N LEU A 211 -2.10 -2.30 -10.33
CA LEU A 211 -1.47 -3.61 -10.52
C LEU A 211 -2.25 -4.38 -11.57
N GLY A 212 -1.62 -4.67 -12.70
CA GLY A 212 -2.29 -5.25 -13.86
C GLY A 212 -3.46 -4.37 -14.31
N GLU A 213 -4.64 -4.98 -14.43
CA GLU A 213 -5.90 -4.30 -14.76
C GLU A 213 -6.60 -3.71 -13.53
N GLN A 214 -6.13 -3.99 -12.32
CA GLN A 214 -6.78 -3.58 -11.07
C GLN A 214 -6.21 -2.26 -10.54
N PHE A 215 -7.10 -1.30 -10.34
CA PHE A 215 -6.79 0.00 -9.77
C PHE A 215 -7.40 0.15 -8.39
N TYR A 216 -6.55 0.18 -7.38
CA TYR A 216 -6.91 0.48 -6.01
C TYR A 216 -6.70 1.96 -5.73
N SER A 217 -7.73 2.62 -5.19
CA SER A 217 -7.62 3.98 -4.65
C SER A 217 -8.26 4.08 -3.28
N ASP A 218 -7.64 4.84 -2.39
CA ASP A 218 -8.16 5.06 -1.05
C ASP A 218 -7.66 6.40 -0.52
N ARG A 219 -8.40 7.00 0.40
CA ARG A 219 -7.97 8.17 1.16
C ARG A 219 -7.95 7.78 2.62
N ILE A 220 -6.77 7.86 3.22
CA ILE A 220 -6.58 7.45 4.60
C ILE A 220 -6.00 8.59 5.41
N GLU A 221 -6.19 8.50 6.72
CA GLU A 221 -5.56 9.36 7.70
C GLU A 221 -4.51 8.53 8.43
N TRP A 222 -3.29 9.08 8.53
CA TRP A 222 -2.14 8.38 9.07
C TRP A 222 -1.41 9.24 10.09
N ASP A 223 -1.12 8.68 11.26
CA ASP A 223 -0.25 9.31 12.25
C ASP A 223 1.22 8.99 11.95
N MET A 224 2.01 10.03 11.63
CA MET A 224 3.43 9.88 11.31
C MET A 224 4.30 9.52 12.52
N LEU A 225 3.82 9.76 13.75
CA LEU A 225 4.59 9.52 14.97
C LEU A 225 4.30 8.15 15.59
N ASN A 226 3.27 7.47 15.11
CA ASN A 226 2.88 6.15 15.59
C ASN A 226 3.83 5.06 15.08
N LYS A 227 4.36 4.26 16.00
CA LYS A 227 5.25 3.10 15.70
C LYS A 227 4.61 1.73 15.98
N THR A 228 3.35 1.71 16.42
CA THR A 228 2.70 0.47 16.90
C THR A 228 2.15 -0.40 15.79
N VAL A 229 1.68 0.21 14.70
CA VAL A 229 1.18 -0.53 13.55
C VAL A 229 1.95 -0.02 12.33
N THR A 230 2.27 -0.92 11.41
CA THR A 230 3.11 -0.59 10.24
C THR A 230 2.25 -0.52 8.98
N PRO A 231 2.72 0.16 7.92
CA PRO A 231 2.07 0.14 6.61
C PRO A 231 1.74 -1.28 6.10
N GLU A 232 2.60 -2.26 6.36
CA GLU A 232 2.38 -3.68 6.01
C GLU A 232 1.21 -4.28 6.78
N MET A 233 1.13 -4.05 8.09
CA MET A 233 0.01 -4.54 8.90
C MET A 233 -1.33 -3.94 8.44
N PHE A 234 -1.34 -2.64 8.13
CA PHE A 234 -2.50 -1.98 7.55
C PHE A 234 -2.87 -2.58 6.18
N ALA A 235 -1.89 -2.70 5.29
CA ALA A 235 -2.07 -3.25 3.95
C ALA A 235 -2.61 -4.68 3.98
N GLU A 236 -2.11 -5.54 4.90
CA GLU A 236 -2.61 -6.90 5.07
C GLU A 236 -4.08 -6.91 5.51
N SER A 237 -4.48 -6.04 6.43
CA SER A 237 -5.88 -5.90 6.84
C SER A 237 -6.76 -5.47 5.67
N VAL A 238 -6.33 -4.49 4.88
CA VAL A 238 -7.08 -4.03 3.70
C VAL A 238 -7.24 -5.16 2.70
N VAL A 239 -6.15 -5.85 2.34
CA VAL A 239 -6.17 -6.93 1.36
C VAL A 239 -7.10 -8.06 1.79
N LYS A 240 -7.12 -8.40 3.09
CA LYS A 240 -8.08 -9.37 3.66
C LYS A 240 -9.52 -8.87 3.57
N ASP A 241 -9.77 -7.62 3.95
CA ASP A 241 -11.12 -7.03 4.00
C ASP A 241 -11.78 -6.97 2.60
N ILE A 242 -11.03 -6.58 1.57
CA ILE A 242 -11.56 -6.38 0.21
C ILE A 242 -11.18 -7.51 -0.77
N CYS A 243 -10.60 -8.60 -0.26
CA CYS A 243 -10.26 -9.81 -1.01
C CYS A 243 -9.35 -9.53 -2.22
N LEU A 244 -8.31 -8.72 -2.03
CA LEU A 244 -7.32 -8.46 -3.07
C LEU A 244 -6.26 -9.56 -3.15
N PRO A 245 -5.57 -9.68 -4.30
CA PRO A 245 -4.35 -10.47 -4.42
C PRO A 245 -3.27 -10.02 -3.42
N ARG A 246 -2.43 -10.95 -2.96
CA ARG A 246 -1.36 -10.67 -1.98
C ARG A 246 -0.33 -9.64 -2.45
N GLU A 247 -0.14 -9.48 -3.76
CA GLU A 247 0.73 -8.44 -4.34
C GLU A 247 0.32 -7.00 -3.94
N PHE A 248 -0.97 -6.78 -3.63
CA PHE A 248 -1.44 -5.50 -3.13
C PHE A 248 -0.91 -5.16 -1.73
N ILE A 249 -0.49 -6.14 -0.93
CA ILE A 249 0.08 -5.87 0.40
C ILE A 249 1.32 -4.98 0.24
N ASN A 250 2.26 -5.43 -0.60
CA ASN A 250 3.49 -4.70 -0.86
C ASN A 250 3.20 -3.36 -1.54
N ALA A 251 2.30 -3.33 -2.54
CA ALA A 251 2.01 -2.09 -3.27
C ALA A 251 1.32 -1.02 -2.39
N ILE A 252 0.45 -1.41 -1.46
CA ILE A 252 -0.21 -0.50 -0.51
C ILE A 252 0.81 0.00 0.51
N ALA A 253 1.57 -0.89 1.15
CA ALA A 253 2.60 -0.51 2.12
C ALA A 253 3.62 0.44 1.48
N PHE A 254 4.10 0.10 0.28
CA PHE A 254 4.98 0.93 -0.53
C PHE A 254 4.39 2.34 -0.75
N SER A 255 3.11 2.42 -1.14
CA SER A 255 2.47 3.71 -1.42
C SER A 255 2.37 4.58 -0.18
N ILE A 256 2.14 3.99 0.99
CA ILE A 256 2.10 4.71 2.27
C ILE A 256 3.50 5.24 2.61
N TYR A 257 4.55 4.41 2.54
CA TYR A 257 5.92 4.86 2.76
C TYR A 257 6.34 5.99 1.81
N ASP A 258 6.00 5.88 0.52
CA ASP A 258 6.31 6.90 -0.49
C ASP A 258 5.58 8.23 -0.23
N GLU A 259 4.30 8.20 0.15
CA GLU A 259 3.56 9.41 0.52
C GLU A 259 4.08 10.04 1.82
N LEU A 260 4.38 9.23 2.84
CA LEU A 260 4.97 9.72 4.10
C LEU A 260 6.32 10.40 3.87
N LEU A 261 7.17 9.83 3.02
CA LEU A 261 8.46 10.44 2.69
C LEU A 261 8.29 11.77 1.94
N LYS A 262 7.28 11.89 1.06
CA LYS A 262 6.94 13.16 0.39
C LYS A 262 6.47 14.21 1.38
N VAL A 263 5.59 13.85 2.30
CA VAL A 263 5.10 14.74 3.37
C VAL A 263 6.28 15.21 4.20
N ARG A 264 7.15 14.29 4.65
CA ARG A 264 8.35 14.64 5.42
C ARG A 264 9.25 15.62 4.66
N LYS A 265 9.51 15.36 3.38
CA LYS A 265 10.31 16.23 2.52
C LYS A 265 9.67 17.62 2.38
N ASP A 266 8.36 17.69 2.19
CA ASP A 266 7.63 18.96 2.08
C ASP A 266 7.68 19.76 3.37
N LEU A 267 7.59 19.12 4.54
CA LEU A 267 7.75 19.78 5.84
C LEU A 267 9.15 20.37 6.05
N ILE A 268 10.19 19.73 5.48
CA ILE A 268 11.57 20.24 5.52
C ILE A 268 11.75 21.42 4.56
N GLU A 269 11.27 21.28 3.32
CA GLU A 269 11.44 22.31 2.28
C GLU A 269 10.52 23.52 2.48
N ASN A 270 9.32 23.31 3.02
CA ASN A 270 8.27 24.32 3.18
C ASN A 270 7.71 24.38 4.63
N PRO A 271 8.49 24.77 5.65
CA PRO A 271 8.02 24.81 7.03
C PRO A 271 6.79 25.73 7.25
N GLN A 272 6.65 26.77 6.43
CA GLN A 272 5.47 27.64 6.42
C GLN A 272 4.14 26.94 6.05
N GLN A 273 4.17 25.77 5.41
CA GLN A 273 2.96 25.00 5.08
C GLN A 273 2.52 24.06 6.21
N ILE A 274 3.29 23.96 7.30
CA ILE A 274 2.97 23.15 8.48
C ILE A 274 1.53 23.39 9.01
N PRO A 275 1.01 24.64 9.10
CA PRO A 275 -0.36 24.87 9.54
C PRO A 275 -1.40 24.19 8.66
N GLN A 276 -1.13 24.02 7.36
CA GLN A 276 -2.06 23.31 6.47
C GLN A 276 -2.17 21.84 6.85
N TYR A 277 -1.11 21.19 7.30
CA TYR A 277 -1.19 19.79 7.74
C TYR A 277 -1.89 19.68 9.11
N THR A 278 -1.63 20.61 10.04
CA THR A 278 -2.20 20.57 11.39
C THR A 278 -3.66 21.04 11.45
N GLU A 279 -4.05 22.01 10.61
CA GLU A 279 -5.41 22.55 10.54
C GLU A 279 -6.30 21.81 9.52
N SER A 280 -5.73 20.94 8.69
CA SER A 280 -6.49 20.14 7.69
C SER A 280 -6.82 18.72 8.14
N LEU A 281 -6.52 18.35 9.39
CA LEU A 281 -7.25 17.26 10.03
C LEU A 281 -8.73 17.58 9.83
N PRO A 282 -9.49 16.79 9.06
CA PRO A 282 -10.76 17.27 8.58
C PRO A 282 -11.60 17.65 9.78
N LEU A 283 -12.26 18.81 9.73
CA LEU A 283 -13.24 19.29 10.73
C LEU A 283 -14.27 18.20 11.15
N TYR A 284 -14.33 17.12 10.38
CA TYR A 284 -15.15 15.94 10.55
C TYR A 284 -14.64 14.94 11.61
N ASN A 285 -13.41 15.05 12.11
CA ASN A 285 -12.93 14.19 13.22
C ASN A 285 -13.23 14.77 14.61
N TYR A 286 -13.84 15.95 14.69
CA TYR A 286 -14.34 16.46 15.97
C TYR A 286 -15.61 15.70 16.36
N THR A 287 -15.59 15.03 17.53
CA THR A 287 -16.82 14.56 18.15
C THR A 287 -17.67 15.77 18.56
N TYR A 288 -18.99 15.69 18.37
CA TYR A 288 -19.91 16.62 19.02
C TYR A 288 -19.80 16.43 20.53
N GLN A 289 -19.22 17.40 21.23
CA GLN A 289 -19.29 17.48 22.69
C GLN A 289 -20.52 18.31 23.08
N PRO A 290 -21.43 17.78 23.90
CA PRO A 290 -22.46 18.63 24.50
C PRO A 290 -21.77 19.68 25.38
N PRO A 291 -22.18 20.96 25.33
CA PRO A 291 -21.58 22.00 26.15
C PRO A 291 -21.74 21.63 27.63
N THR A 292 -20.64 21.44 28.35
CA THR A 292 -20.67 21.32 29.81
C THR A 292 -20.87 22.69 30.45
N VAL A 293 -21.61 22.72 31.55
CA VAL A 293 -22.16 23.93 32.20
C VAL A 293 -21.07 24.87 32.74
N GLU A 294 -19.83 24.38 32.88
CA GLU A 294 -18.70 25.17 33.36
C GLU A 294 -17.55 25.13 32.36
N GLY A 295 -17.45 26.20 31.57
CA GLY A 295 -16.24 26.53 30.84
C GLY A 295 -16.23 26.04 29.40
N PHE A 296 -15.97 26.99 28.51
CA PHE A 296 -15.64 26.87 27.10
C PHE A 296 -14.34 26.06 26.84
N ALA A 297 -14.16 24.92 27.49
CA ALA A 297 -13.03 24.04 27.26
C ALA A 297 -13.36 23.13 26.06
N MET A 298 -13.04 23.64 24.86
CA MET A 298 -12.87 22.82 23.65
C MET A 298 -11.70 21.86 23.89
N ALA A 299 -11.96 20.71 24.54
CA ALA A 299 -11.01 19.61 24.51
C ALA A 299 -11.17 18.92 23.15
N GLU A 300 -10.21 19.15 22.24
CA GLU A 300 -10.13 18.51 20.92
C GLU A 300 -9.83 17.02 21.07
N LEU A 301 -10.86 16.22 21.37
CA LEU A 301 -10.76 14.77 21.36
C LEU A 301 -11.06 14.25 19.96
N GLN A 302 -10.13 13.47 19.41
CA GLN A 302 -10.33 12.74 18.16
C GLN A 302 -11.55 11.84 18.27
N GLY A 303 -12.47 11.99 17.33
CA GLY A 303 -13.77 11.36 17.32
C GLY A 303 -14.03 10.54 16.07
N LEU A 304 -15.19 9.88 16.04
CA LEU A 304 -15.67 9.21 14.83
C LEU A 304 -15.89 10.24 13.71
N ARG A 305 -15.37 9.96 12.51
CA ARG A 305 -15.58 10.83 11.33
C ARG A 305 -17.07 11.10 11.14
N HIS A 306 -17.48 12.35 11.33
CA HIS A 306 -18.85 12.82 11.19
C HIS A 306 -18.99 13.69 9.94
N ASP A 307 -19.22 13.04 8.80
CA ASP A 307 -19.59 13.73 7.56
C ASP A 307 -21.10 13.53 7.29
N ARG A 308 -21.90 14.57 7.54
CA ARG A 308 -23.35 14.52 7.33
C ARG A 308 -23.78 14.50 5.86
N ARG A 309 -22.89 14.88 4.94
CA ARG A 309 -23.22 15.05 3.52
C ARG A 309 -22.85 13.82 2.71
N LYS A 310 -21.59 13.38 2.80
CA LYS A 310 -21.09 12.24 2.02
C LYS A 310 -20.79 11.01 2.86
N TYR A 311 -21.02 11.06 4.18
CA TYR A 311 -20.77 9.93 5.08
C TYR A 311 -19.36 9.35 4.97
N GLY A 312 -18.37 10.18 4.61
CA GLY A 312 -16.99 9.74 4.45
C GLY A 312 -16.74 8.89 3.19
N GLU A 313 -17.57 9.00 2.14
CA GLU A 313 -17.38 8.30 0.85
C GLU A 313 -15.98 8.48 0.25
N GLU A 314 -15.32 9.61 0.53
CA GLU A 314 -13.95 9.86 0.08
C GLU A 314 -12.92 9.00 0.81
N PHE A 315 -13.18 8.65 2.08
CA PHE A 315 -12.34 7.82 2.93
C PHE A 315 -12.80 6.36 2.86
N CYS A 316 -12.80 5.79 1.66
CA CYS A 316 -13.04 4.36 1.50
C CYS A 316 -12.22 3.80 0.32
N PRO A 317 -11.75 2.54 0.44
CA PRO A 317 -11.07 1.88 -0.63
C PRO A 317 -12.04 1.61 -1.80
N LYS A 318 -11.57 1.89 -3.00
CA LYS A 318 -12.26 1.67 -4.26
C LYS A 318 -11.36 0.82 -5.15
N LEU A 319 -11.96 -0.24 -5.69
CA LEU A 319 -11.32 -1.11 -6.66
C LEU A 319 -12.03 -0.94 -8.00
N GLU A 320 -11.29 -0.51 -9.00
CA GLU A 320 -11.75 -0.37 -10.38
C GLU A 320 -10.96 -1.32 -11.27
N ASN A 321 -11.62 -1.98 -12.22
CA ASN A 321 -10.91 -2.65 -13.30
C ASN A 321 -10.75 -1.68 -14.46
N LEU A 322 -9.52 -1.49 -14.91
CA LEU A 322 -9.14 -0.58 -15.98
C LEU A 322 -8.72 -1.35 -17.21
N THR A 323 -9.13 -0.83 -18.36
CA THR A 323 -8.60 -1.30 -19.65
C THR A 323 -7.18 -0.79 -19.88
N GLU A 324 -6.42 -1.48 -20.73
CA GLU A 324 -5.06 -1.07 -21.12
C GLU A 324 -4.99 0.39 -21.60
N TRP A 325 -5.99 0.83 -22.38
CA TRP A 325 -6.09 2.22 -22.83
C TRP A 325 -6.30 3.22 -21.69
N GLU A 326 -7.14 2.88 -20.69
CA GLU A 326 -7.36 3.74 -19.52
C GLU A 326 -6.10 3.83 -18.64
N ILE A 327 -5.35 2.73 -18.55
CA ILE A 327 -4.07 2.65 -17.87
C ILE A 327 -3.06 3.56 -18.57
N GLU A 328 -2.85 3.38 -19.88
CA GLU A 328 -1.91 4.18 -20.67
C GLU A 328 -2.25 5.68 -20.60
N ARG A 329 -3.54 6.01 -20.72
CA ARG A 329 -4.03 7.38 -20.59
C ARG A 329 -3.71 7.97 -19.21
N ARG A 330 -3.96 7.23 -18.12
CA ARG A 330 -3.64 7.68 -16.75
C ARG A 330 -2.14 7.83 -16.54
N GLU A 331 -1.33 6.90 -17.03
CA GLU A 331 0.13 6.98 -16.92
C GLU A 331 0.69 8.20 -17.67
N THR A 332 0.23 8.40 -18.90
CA THR A 332 0.61 9.54 -19.72
C THR A 332 0.22 10.86 -19.06
N GLU A 333 -0.96 10.96 -18.46
CA GLU A 333 -1.42 12.16 -17.75
C GLU A 333 -0.64 12.40 -16.45
N LYS A 334 -0.35 11.34 -15.68
CA LYS A 334 0.51 11.41 -14.48
C LYS A 334 1.90 11.92 -14.83
N ASP A 335 2.50 11.41 -15.90
CA ASP A 335 3.82 11.81 -16.38
C ASP A 335 3.83 13.26 -16.92
N ARG A 336 2.79 13.67 -17.65
CA ARG A 336 2.58 15.09 -18.05
C ARG A 336 2.48 16.01 -16.84
N ASN A 337 1.71 15.64 -15.82
CA ASN A 337 1.56 16.41 -14.58
C ASN A 337 2.87 16.49 -13.80
N MET A 338 3.62 15.38 -13.72
CA MET A 338 4.95 15.36 -13.11
C MET A 338 5.90 16.33 -13.82
N ARG A 339 5.94 16.31 -15.17
CA ARG A 339 6.76 17.27 -15.95
C ARG A 339 6.29 18.71 -15.75
N ARG A 340 4.98 18.97 -15.67
CA ARG A 340 4.43 20.30 -15.39
C ARG A 340 4.86 20.79 -14.00
N ARG A 341 4.75 19.96 -12.98
CA ARG A 341 5.15 20.27 -11.60
C ARG A 341 6.65 20.57 -11.51
N LYS A 342 7.51 19.75 -12.15
CA LYS A 342 8.97 20.01 -12.26
C LYS A 342 9.28 21.36 -12.93
N ARG A 343 8.54 21.75 -13.97
CA ARG A 343 8.73 23.07 -14.61
C ARG A 343 8.29 24.22 -13.70
N GLU A 344 7.22 24.04 -12.93
CA GLU A 344 6.73 25.06 -12.01
C GLU A 344 7.68 25.28 -10.82
N THR A 345 8.24 24.21 -10.26
CA THR A 345 9.25 24.31 -9.18
C THR A 345 10.50 25.03 -9.68
N LEU A 346 11.00 24.69 -10.88
CA LEU A 346 12.12 25.41 -11.49
C LEU A 346 11.82 26.89 -11.75
N ARG A 347 10.59 27.23 -12.17
CA ARG A 347 10.17 28.64 -12.35
C ARG A 347 10.16 29.41 -11.03
N LYS A 348 9.70 28.81 -9.93
CA LYS A 348 9.71 29.46 -8.60
C LYS A 348 11.14 29.75 -8.13
N VAL A 349 12.10 28.85 -8.37
CA VAL A 349 13.52 29.07 -8.06
C VAL A 349 14.12 30.22 -8.88
N VAL A 350 13.78 30.33 -10.16
CA VAL A 350 14.24 31.43 -11.03
C VAL A 350 13.57 32.76 -10.69
N SER A 351 12.30 32.77 -10.29
CA SER A 351 11.63 34.00 -9.84
C SER A 351 12.12 34.49 -8.47
N GLY A 352 12.52 33.60 -7.57
CA GLY A 352 13.12 33.97 -6.28
C GLY A 352 14.50 34.64 -6.40
N THR A 353 15.23 34.38 -7.50
CA THR A 353 16.49 35.05 -7.82
C THR A 353 16.31 36.31 -8.69
N ALA A 354 15.11 36.54 -9.22
CA ALA A 354 14.80 37.66 -10.12
C ALA A 354 14.24 38.92 -9.42
N LEU A 355 14.27 39.00 -8.09
CA LEU A 355 13.91 40.22 -7.35
C LEU A 355 15.06 41.24 -7.26
N ASN A 356 16.23 40.97 -7.88
CA ASN A 356 17.37 41.88 -7.94
C ASN A 356 17.88 42.13 -9.38
N ARG A 357 17.00 42.07 -10.38
CA ARG A 357 17.29 42.69 -11.67
C ARG A 357 16.60 44.04 -11.75
N ASP A 358 17.40 45.07 -11.44
CA ASP A 358 17.18 46.45 -11.84
C ASP A 358 16.47 46.52 -13.19
N HIS A 359 15.35 47.23 -13.20
CA HIS A 359 14.72 47.67 -14.43
C HIS A 359 15.67 48.67 -15.10
N GLY A 360 16.65 48.18 -15.86
CA GLY A 360 17.43 48.99 -16.78
C GLY A 360 16.51 49.64 -17.80
N PRO A 361 16.77 50.90 -18.21
CA PRO A 361 15.84 51.68 -19.02
C PRO A 361 15.57 50.96 -20.35
N LYS A 362 14.29 50.82 -20.69
CA LYS A 362 13.87 50.21 -21.96
C LYS A 362 14.46 51.03 -23.10
N ARG A 363 15.34 50.43 -23.89
CA ARG A 363 15.78 51.05 -25.15
C ARG A 363 14.73 50.83 -26.22
N ARG A 364 14.32 51.90 -26.90
CA ARG A 364 13.46 51.83 -28.08
C ARG A 364 14.30 52.12 -29.32
N TYR A 365 14.13 51.30 -30.35
CA TYR A 365 14.79 51.51 -31.64
C TYR A 365 14.04 52.60 -32.41
N ASP A 366 14.76 53.63 -32.85
CA ASP A 366 14.21 54.67 -33.70
C ASP A 366 14.53 54.35 -35.16
N GLU A 367 13.52 53.93 -35.91
CA GLU A 367 13.65 53.45 -37.29
C GLU A 367 14.02 54.57 -38.28
N LEU A 368 13.85 55.84 -37.91
CA LEU A 368 14.21 56.98 -38.76
C LEU A 368 15.70 57.35 -38.66
N GLU A 369 16.31 57.17 -37.49
CA GLU A 369 17.72 57.50 -37.24
C GLU A 369 18.63 56.26 -37.18
N GLY A 370 18.08 55.05 -37.20
CA GLY A 370 18.83 53.79 -37.22
C GLY A 370 19.63 53.50 -35.94
N THR A 371 19.35 54.20 -34.83
CA THR A 371 20.08 54.07 -33.57
C THR A 371 19.17 53.73 -32.39
N TRP A 372 19.72 53.02 -31.40
CA TRP A 372 19.00 52.65 -30.18
C TRP A 372 19.07 53.79 -29.15
N LYS A 373 17.91 54.31 -28.73
CA LYS A 373 17.83 55.34 -27.69
C LYS A 373 17.28 54.77 -26.39
N ASN A 374 17.83 55.22 -25.26
CA ASN A 374 17.26 54.97 -23.93
C ASN A 374 15.94 55.74 -23.83
N VAL A 375 14.86 55.09 -23.37
CA VAL A 375 13.62 55.77 -22.96
C VAL A 375 13.79 56.35 -21.56
#